data_AF-A0A9X2HAR2-F1
#
_entry.id   AF-A0A9X2HAR2-F1
#
_cell.length_a   1.000
_cell.length_b   1.000
_cell.length_c   1.000
_cell.angle_alpha   90.00
_cell.angle_beta   90.00
_cell.angle_gamma   90.00
#
_symmetry.space_group_name_H-M   'P 1'
#
loop_
_entity.id
_entity.type
_entity.pdbx_description
1 polymer ?
#
loop_
_entity_poly.entity_id
_entity_poly.type
_entity_poly.pdbx_seq_one_letter_code
_entity_poly.pdbx_strand_id
1 'polypeptide(L)'
;MMKKFKSKSLPELKARLEFVNQELEKHSINSTNLQQSRELIESMKGQNRDEVRRELAARGLPPLEDQGKTMVTGAWSFWKLNRSRQLLEKAIERRESPAAG
;
A
#
# COMPACT_ATOMS: atom_id res chain seq x y z
N MET A 1 -17.44 3.62 12.03
CA MET A 1 -17.18 2.92 10.74
C MET A 1 -17.65 1.46 10.70
N MET A 2 -17.43 0.62 11.74
CA MET A 2 -17.92 -0.78 11.76
C MET A 2 -19.43 -0.95 11.54
N LYS A 3 -20.25 0.04 11.90
CA LYS A 3 -21.69 0.05 11.58
C LYS A 3 -21.98 -0.10 10.06
N LYS A 4 -21.07 0.32 9.16
CA LYS A 4 -21.24 0.24 7.70
C LYS A 4 -21.10 -1.19 7.11
N PHE A 5 -20.61 -2.16 7.89
CA PHE A 5 -20.42 -3.55 7.44
C PHE A 5 -21.42 -4.53 8.06
N LYS A 6 -22.21 -4.07 9.04
CA LYS A 6 -23.22 -4.91 9.71
C LYS A 6 -24.35 -5.34 8.75
N SER A 7 -24.70 -4.50 7.77
CA SER A 7 -25.78 -4.77 6.81
C SER A 7 -25.33 -5.47 5.53
N LYS A 8 -24.02 -5.73 5.33
CA LYS A 8 -23.50 -6.27 4.06
C LYS A 8 -23.44 -7.79 4.04
N SER A 9 -23.74 -8.43 2.92
CA SER A 9 -23.62 -9.89 2.78
C SER A 9 -22.15 -10.35 2.75
N LEU A 10 -21.89 -11.64 2.98
CA LEU A 10 -20.53 -12.20 2.90
C LEU A 10 -19.91 -11.99 1.49
N PRO A 11 -20.62 -12.24 0.37
CA PRO A 11 -20.11 -11.93 -0.97
C PRO A 11 -19.76 -10.44 -1.15
N GLU A 12 -20.58 -9.52 -0.63
CA GLU A 12 -20.31 -8.08 -0.71
C GLU A 12 -19.06 -7.66 0.07
N LEU A 13 -18.81 -8.29 1.22
CA LEU A 13 -17.60 -8.05 2.00
C LEU A 13 -16.34 -8.56 1.26
N LYS A 14 -16.42 -9.74 0.65
CA LYS A 14 -15.32 -10.31 -0.17
C LYS A 14 -15.02 -9.45 -1.40
N ALA A 15 -16.05 -9.07 -2.17
CA ALA A 15 -15.90 -8.17 -3.30
C ALA A 15 -15.29 -6.82 -2.89
N ARG A 16 -15.66 -6.31 -1.71
CA ARG A 16 -15.07 -5.06 -1.21
C ARG A 16 -13.62 -5.23 -0.75
N LEU A 17 -13.27 -6.38 -0.17
CA LEU A 17 -11.89 -6.72 0.20
C LEU A 17 -11.02 -6.80 -1.05
N GLU A 18 -11.50 -7.48 -2.09
CA GLU A 18 -10.82 -7.57 -3.38
C GLU A 18 -10.58 -6.19 -3.99
N PHE A 19 -11.60 -5.34 -4.02
CA PHE A 19 -11.44 -3.95 -4.48
C PHE A 19 -10.37 -3.19 -3.68
N VAL A 20 -10.37 -3.29 -2.35
CA VAL A 20 -9.33 -2.64 -1.52
C VAL A 20 -7.94 -3.20 -1.79
N ASN A 21 -7.82 -4.50 -2.07
CA ASN A 21 -6.54 -5.11 -2.42
C ASN A 21 -6.03 -4.61 -3.78
N GLN A 22 -6.90 -4.47 -4.79
CA GLN A 22 -6.53 -3.88 -6.08
C GLN A 22 -6.10 -2.41 -5.93
N GLU A 23 -6.77 -1.63 -5.08
CA GLU A 23 -6.38 -0.24 -4.80
C GLU A 23 -5.04 -0.16 -4.05
N LEU A 24 -4.75 -1.11 -3.15
CA LEU A 24 -3.45 -1.21 -2.48
C LEU A 24 -2.35 -1.58 -3.47
N GLU A 25 -2.60 -2.50 -4.40
CA GLU A 25 -1.65 -2.93 -5.42
C GLU A 25 -1.29 -1.78 -6.37
N LYS A 26 -2.29 -0.99 -6.78
CA LYS A 26 -2.10 0.19 -7.66
C LYS A 26 -1.61 1.44 -6.92
N HIS A 27 -1.49 1.40 -5.59
CA HIS A 27 -1.15 2.57 -4.81
C HIS A 27 0.26 3.08 -5.13
N SER A 28 0.45 4.40 -5.20
CA SER A 28 1.74 5.03 -5.55
C SER A 28 2.92 4.57 -4.68
N ILE A 29 2.66 4.31 -3.39
CA ILE A 29 3.63 3.75 -2.42
C ILE A 29 4.11 2.34 -2.79
N ASN A 30 3.29 1.56 -3.50
CA ASN A 30 3.61 0.21 -3.97
C ASN A 30 4.05 0.19 -5.44
N SER A 31 4.25 1.37 -6.06
CA SER A 31 4.66 1.43 -7.46
C SER A 31 6.02 0.75 -7.68
N THR A 32 6.13 0.01 -8.78
CA THR A 32 7.37 -0.68 -9.18
C THR A 32 8.55 0.28 -9.25
N ASN A 33 8.36 1.50 -9.76
CA ASN A 33 9.41 2.52 -9.83
C ASN A 33 9.91 2.94 -8.44
N LEU A 34 9.02 3.06 -7.44
CA LEU A 34 9.42 3.39 -6.07
C LEU A 34 10.17 2.23 -5.42
N GLN A 35 9.78 0.99 -5.72
CA GLN A 35 10.47 -0.21 -5.25
C GLN A 35 11.88 -0.32 -5.87
N GLN A 36 12.01 -0.25 -7.19
CA GLN A 36 13.28 -0.29 -7.90
C GLN A 36 14.22 0.83 -7.46
N SER A 37 13.66 2.02 -7.20
CA SER A 37 14.43 3.15 -6.72
C SER A 37 15.00 2.93 -5.31
N ARG A 38 14.21 2.33 -4.40
CA ARG A 38 14.68 1.94 -3.05
C ARG A 38 15.74 0.84 -3.11
N GLU A 39 15.53 -0.17 -3.94
CA GLU A 39 16.50 -1.26 -4.16
C GLU A 39 17.83 -0.71 -4.68
N LEU A 40 17.80 0.22 -5.62
CA LEU A 40 19.01 0.87 -6.12
C LEU A 40 19.73 1.65 -5.00
N ILE A 41 19.00 2.44 -4.21
CA ILE A 41 19.59 3.20 -3.09
C ILE A 41 20.24 2.28 -2.06
N GLU A 42 19.60 1.17 -1.70
CA GLU A 42 20.22 0.20 -0.78
C GLU A 42 21.42 -0.51 -1.42
N SER A 43 21.40 -0.78 -2.72
CA SER A 43 22.55 -1.38 -3.42
C SER A 43 23.75 -0.45 -3.51
N MET A 44 23.53 0.87 -3.48
CA MET A 44 24.57 1.92 -3.55
C MET A 44 24.89 2.53 -2.18
N LYS A 45 24.53 1.84 -1.10
CA LYS A 45 24.72 2.34 0.27
C LYS A 45 26.21 2.58 0.56
N GLY A 46 26.54 3.80 0.96
CA GLY A 46 27.92 4.24 1.19
C GLY A 46 28.55 5.03 0.03
N GLN A 47 27.89 5.11 -1.13
CA GLN A 47 28.28 6.03 -2.20
C GLN A 47 27.81 7.46 -1.95
N ASN A 48 28.38 8.40 -2.71
CA ASN A 48 27.99 9.80 -2.63
C ASN A 48 26.58 10.01 -3.21
N ARG A 49 25.81 10.91 -2.61
CA ARG A 49 24.45 11.28 -3.02
C ARG A 49 24.35 11.70 -4.49
N ASP A 50 25.35 12.39 -5.03
CA ASP A 50 25.34 12.82 -6.43
C ASP A 50 25.45 11.64 -7.41
N GLU A 51 26.19 10.60 -7.04
CA GLU A 51 26.36 9.38 -7.82
C GLU A 51 25.06 8.56 -7.84
N VAL A 52 24.45 8.39 -6.66
CA VAL A 52 23.11 7.77 -6.53
C VAL A 52 22.06 8.54 -7.33
N ARG A 53 22.09 9.88 -7.31
CA ARG A 53 21.15 10.71 -8.07
C ARG A 53 21.32 10.56 -9.57
N ARG A 54 22.57 10.47 -10.06
CA ARG A 54 22.85 10.22 -11.49
C ARG A 54 22.36 8.85 -11.93
N GLU A 55 22.61 7.81 -11.14
CA GLU A 55 22.19 6.45 -11.47
C GLU A 55 20.66 6.30 -11.46
N LEU A 56 19.99 6.94 -10.49
CA LEU A 56 18.52 7.04 -10.47
C LEU A 56 17.98 7.74 -11.73
N ALA A 57 18.57 8.88 -12.12
CA ALA A 57 18.17 9.61 -13.31
C ALA A 57 18.43 8.81 -14.61
N ALA A 58 19.56 8.11 -14.71
CA ALA A 58 19.91 7.27 -15.85
C ALA A 58 18.91 6.14 -16.08
N ARG A 59 18.28 5.63 -15.01
CA ARG A 59 17.26 4.57 -15.05
C ARG A 59 15.82 5.10 -15.12
N GLY A 60 15.62 6.42 -15.18
CA GLY A 60 14.29 7.04 -15.13
C GLY A 60 13.57 6.84 -13.80
N LEU A 61 14.31 6.59 -12.72
CA LEU A 61 13.78 6.31 -11.39
C LEU A 61 13.64 7.60 -10.56
N PRO A 62 12.62 7.69 -9.68
CA PRO A 62 12.40 8.88 -8.87
C PRO A 62 13.56 9.15 -7.90
N PRO A 63 14.02 10.40 -7.77
CA PRO A 63 15.03 10.75 -6.78
C PRO A 63 14.49 10.61 -5.35
N LEU A 64 15.38 10.47 -4.37
CA LEU A 64 15.03 10.26 -2.95
C LEU A 64 14.01 11.28 -2.42
N GLU A 65 14.12 12.54 -2.84
CA GLU A 65 13.22 13.63 -2.45
C GLU A 65 11.77 13.38 -2.92
N ASP A 66 11.60 12.89 -4.14
CA ASP A 66 10.29 12.62 -4.72
C ASP A 66 9.70 11.31 -4.19
N GLN A 67 10.55 10.35 -3.82
CA GLN A 67 10.12 9.17 -3.05
C GLN A 67 9.56 9.59 -1.69
N GLY A 68 10.25 10.50 -0.99
CA GLY A 68 9.79 11.08 0.28
C GLY A 68 8.45 11.78 0.14
N LYS A 69 8.27 12.62 -0.89
CA LYS A 69 6.98 13.26 -1.19
C LYS A 69 5.88 12.23 -1.43
N THR A 70 6.15 11.21 -2.24
CA THR A 70 5.18 10.14 -2.56
C THR A 70 4.76 9.37 -1.31
N MET A 71 5.70 9.11 -0.40
CA MET A 71 5.39 8.48 0.88
C MET A 71 4.54 9.40 1.77
N VAL A 72 4.89 10.67 1.92
CA VAL A 72 4.15 11.60 2.77
C VAL A 72 2.73 11.84 2.25
N THR A 73 2.57 12.10 0.95
CA THR A 73 1.26 12.35 0.34
C THR A 73 0.40 11.10 0.30
N GLY A 74 1.01 9.93 0.08
CA GLY A 74 0.32 8.65 0.01
C GLY A 74 0.10 7.95 1.36
N ALA A 75 0.80 8.35 2.43
CA ALA A 75 0.78 7.60 3.70
C ALA A 75 -0.62 7.53 4.30
N TRP A 76 -1.36 8.65 4.25
CA TRP A 76 -2.70 8.71 4.83
C TRP A 76 -3.70 7.82 4.09
N SER A 77 -3.71 7.87 2.76
CA SER A 77 -4.58 7.01 1.93
C SER A 77 -4.21 5.54 2.07
N PHE A 78 -2.92 5.22 2.06
CA PHE A 78 -2.41 3.88 2.24
C PHE A 78 -2.77 3.29 3.60
N TRP A 79 -2.64 4.09 4.67
CA TRP A 79 -3.07 3.69 6.00
C TRP A 79 -4.58 3.44 6.07
N LYS A 80 -5.39 4.30 5.44
CA LYS A 80 -6.85 4.14 5.39
C LYS A 80 -7.25 2.87 4.64
N LEU A 81 -6.57 2.54 3.53
CA LEU A 81 -6.80 1.31 2.77
C LEU A 81 -6.44 0.07 3.60
N ASN A 82 -5.26 0.05 4.23
CA ASN A 82 -4.84 -1.05 5.11
C ASN A 82 -5.78 -1.23 6.30
N ARG A 83 -6.21 -0.13 6.93
CA ARG A 83 -7.20 -0.19 8.01
C ARG A 83 -8.54 -0.73 7.50
N SER A 84 -8.95 -0.38 6.29
CA SER A 84 -10.18 -0.88 5.69
C SER A 84 -10.09 -2.38 5.38
N ARG A 85 -8.95 -2.83 4.85
CA ARG A 85 -8.64 -4.25 4.63
C ARG A 85 -8.78 -5.07 5.92
N GLN A 86 -8.10 -4.66 7.00
CA GLN A 86 -8.19 -5.35 8.30
C GLN A 86 -9.62 -5.42 8.86
N LEU A 87 -10.41 -4.36 8.66
CA LEU A 87 -11.80 -4.34 9.11
C LEU A 87 -12.69 -5.28 8.29
N LEU A 88 -12.44 -5.40 6.98
CA LEU A 88 -13.15 -6.30 6.09
C LEU A 88 -12.80 -7.76 6.39
N GLU A 89 -11.52 -8.08 6.56
CA GLU A 89 -11.04 -9.41 6.99
C GLU A 89 -11.73 -9.83 8.30
N LYS A 90 -11.73 -8.98 9.33
CA LYS A 90 -12.45 -9.24 10.60
C LYS A 90 -13.97 -9.34 10.47
N ALA A 91 -14.56 -8.75 9.44
CA ALA A 91 -16.01 -8.84 9.20
C ALA A 91 -16.38 -10.12 8.44
N ILE A 92 -15.50 -10.56 7.54
CA ILE A 92 -15.60 -11.83 6.82
C ILE A 92 -15.44 -13.00 7.80
N GLU A 93 -14.36 -12.98 8.60
CA GLU A 93 -14.07 -14.02 9.59
C GLU A 93 -15.26 -14.27 10.54
N ARG A 94 -15.88 -13.19 11.05
CA ARG A 94 -17.06 -13.28 11.93
C ARG A 94 -18.31 -13.85 11.26
N ARG A 95 -18.42 -13.75 9.92
CA ARG A 95 -19.55 -14.31 9.17
C ARG A 95 -19.29 -15.74 8.71
N GLU A 96 -18.03 -16.10 8.52
CA GLU A 96 -17.61 -17.45 8.14
C GLU A 96 -17.53 -18.38 9.36
N SER A 97 -17.19 -17.85 10.54
CA SER A 97 -17.20 -18.57 11.82
C SER A 97 -18.29 -18.03 12.76
N PRO A 98 -19.55 -18.50 12.66
CA PRO A 98 -20.62 -18.10 13.57
C PRO A 98 -20.49 -18.67 15.01
N ALA A 99 -19.46 -19.48 15.32
CA ALA A 99 -19.40 -20.31 16.53
C ALA A 99 -18.69 -19.69 17.76
N ALA A 100 -18.69 -18.37 17.93
CA ALA A 100 -18.20 -17.73 19.15
C ALA A 100 -19.17 -16.61 19.61
N GLY A 101 -20.34 -17.04 20.08
CA GLY A 101 -21.39 -16.19 20.64
C GLY A 101 -22.55 -17.04 21.14
#